data_AF-A0AA39G7V0-F1
#
_entry.id   AF-A0AA39G7V0-F1
#
_cell.length_a   1.000
_cell.length_b   1.000
_cell.length_c   1.000
_cell.angle_alpha   90.00
_cell.angle_beta   90.00
_cell.angle_gamma   90.00
#
_symmetry.space_group_name_H-M   'P 1'
#
loop_
_entity.id
_entity.type
_entity.pdbx_description
1 polymer ?
#
loop_
_entity_poly.entity_id
_entity_poly.type
_entity_poly.pdbx_seq_one_letter_code
_entity_poly.pdbx_strand_id
1 'polypeptide(L)'
;MGVVSYLHHIRVSSCTHYFNKKRTMSFIQNFVARFVPIVKADDEEAELVDPQKVLRESCAEKPNCVKFHTRLTTCNDRVNSRKATEETCLEELIDYVSCVDHCVSHDLFSKLK
;
A
#
# COMPACT_ATOMS: atom_id res chain seq x y z
N MET A 1 23.18 14.79 -28.67
CA MET A 1 22.51 16.12 -28.69
C MET A 1 21.16 15.89 -29.35
N GLY A 2 20.00 16.09 -28.77
CA GLY A 2 19.55 16.60 -27.49
C GLY A 2 18.07 16.19 -27.39
N VAL A 3 17.68 15.59 -26.27
CA VAL A 3 16.84 16.21 -25.23
C VAL A 3 15.39 16.53 -25.64
N VAL A 4 14.48 15.78 -25.00
CA VAL A 4 13.30 16.27 -24.25
C VAL A 4 12.21 16.99 -25.04
N SER A 5 11.06 16.33 -25.21
CA SER A 5 9.82 16.80 -24.56
C SER A 5 8.69 15.80 -24.73
N TYR A 6 8.33 15.21 -23.60
CA TYR A 6 7.03 14.62 -23.36
C TYR A 6 5.95 15.64 -23.77
N LEU A 7 5.11 15.26 -24.73
CA LEU A 7 3.95 16.05 -25.11
C LEU A 7 2.90 15.92 -24.00
N HIS A 8 3.07 16.76 -22.99
CA HIS A 8 1.98 17.36 -22.22
C HIS A 8 0.85 17.75 -23.17
N HIS A 9 -0.33 17.15 -23.00
CA HIS A 9 -1.66 17.79 -23.07
C HIS A 9 -2.75 16.74 -23.34
N ILE A 10 -3.03 15.89 -22.35
CA ILE A 10 -4.39 15.35 -22.22
C ILE A 10 -5.14 16.30 -21.30
N ARG A 11 -5.87 17.24 -21.91
CA ARG A 11 -6.88 18.07 -21.22
C ARG A 11 -7.96 17.14 -20.68
N VAL A 12 -7.95 16.90 -19.37
CA VAL A 12 -9.08 16.29 -18.65
C VAL A 12 -10.23 17.32 -18.59
N SER A 13 -10.90 17.53 -19.72
CA SER A 13 -11.99 18.50 -19.89
C SER A 13 -13.38 17.88 -19.72
N SER A 14 -13.54 16.86 -18.87
CA SER A 14 -14.88 16.30 -18.62
C SER A 14 -15.13 15.71 -17.22
N CYS A 15 -14.38 16.11 -16.20
CA CYS A 15 -14.71 15.77 -14.80
C CYS A 15 -15.22 16.97 -14.00
N THR A 16 -15.67 18.04 -14.67
CA THR A 16 -16.28 19.21 -14.00
C THR A 16 -17.77 19.02 -13.74
N HIS A 17 -18.40 17.96 -14.26
CA HIS A 17 -19.84 17.73 -14.09
C HIS A 17 -20.24 16.96 -12.82
N TYR A 18 -19.28 16.40 -12.07
CA TYR A 18 -19.56 15.72 -10.79
C TYR A 18 -19.29 16.59 -9.55
N PHE A 19 -18.85 17.84 -9.73
CA PHE A 19 -18.39 18.72 -8.64
C PHE A 19 -19.32 19.91 -8.34
N ASN A 20 -20.56 19.92 -8.83
CA ASN A 20 -21.54 20.96 -8.48
C ASN A 20 -22.96 20.44 -8.29
N LYS A 21 -23.15 19.59 -7.26
CA LYS A 21 -24.43 19.54 -6.54
C LYS A 21 -24.26 20.17 -5.17
N LYS A 22 -24.14 21.50 -5.15
CA LYS A 22 -24.43 22.31 -3.96
C LYS A 22 -25.94 22.16 -3.64
N ARG A 23 -26.30 21.10 -2.94
CA ARG A 23 -27.58 20.97 -2.24
C ARG A 23 -27.29 20.61 -0.79
N THR A 24 -26.91 21.64 -0.05
CA THR A 24 -27.23 21.86 1.36
C THR A 24 -27.60 20.62 2.17
N MET A 25 -26.62 20.04 2.87
CA MET A 25 -26.84 19.58 4.23
C MET A 25 -25.67 20.05 5.10
N SER A 26 -25.73 21.33 5.47
CA SER A 26 -24.87 21.99 6.46
C SER A 26 -24.76 21.20 7.78
N PHE A 27 -25.71 20.31 8.05
CA PHE A 27 -25.72 19.42 9.21
C PHE A 27 -24.68 18.28 9.17
N ILE A 28 -24.33 17.74 8.00
CA ILE A 28 -23.41 16.59 7.93
C ILE A 28 -21.95 17.04 8.00
N GLN A 29 -21.63 18.22 7.46
CA GLN A 29 -20.26 18.76 7.50
C GLN A 29 -19.77 19.05 8.92
N ASN A 30 -20.63 19.63 9.77
CA ASN A 30 -20.29 19.94 11.17
C ASN A 30 -20.19 18.70 12.05
N PHE A 31 -20.91 17.63 11.69
CA PHE A 31 -20.87 16.36 12.38
C PHE A 31 -19.53 15.63 12.09
N VAL A 32 -19.14 15.50 10.82
CA VAL A 32 -17.88 14.81 10.44
C VAL A 32 -16.65 15.49 11.07
N ALA A 33 -16.57 16.82 11.10
CA ALA A 33 -15.44 17.55 11.67
C ALA A 33 -15.31 17.41 13.21
N ARG A 34 -16.40 17.07 13.92
CA ARG A 34 -16.40 16.91 15.38
C ARG A 34 -16.07 15.49 15.82
N PHE A 35 -16.32 14.48 14.98
CA PHE A 35 -16.19 13.07 15.34
C PHE A 35 -14.99 12.34 14.74
N VAL A 36 -14.29 12.94 13.76
CA VAL A 36 -13.08 12.35 13.18
C VAL A 36 -11.85 13.03 13.77
N PRO A 37 -11.04 12.36 14.62
CA PRO A 37 -9.76 12.90 15.05
C PRO A 37 -8.85 13.03 13.82
N ILE A 38 -8.47 14.27 13.49
CA ILE A 38 -7.48 14.55 12.44
C ILE A 38 -6.10 14.34 13.09
N VAL A 39 -5.46 13.23 12.73
CA VAL A 39 -4.07 12.95 13.11
C VAL A 39 -3.19 13.98 12.41
N LYS A 40 -2.55 14.86 13.18
CA LYS A 40 -1.50 15.75 12.65
C LYS A 40 -0.23 14.91 12.53
N ALA A 41 0.35 14.85 11.34
CA ALA A 41 1.75 14.44 11.21
C ALA A 41 2.58 15.57 11.84
N ASP A 42 3.36 15.24 12.87
CA ASP A 42 4.26 16.17 13.52
C ASP A 42 5.45 16.40 12.57
N ASP A 43 5.64 17.62 12.09
CA ASP A 43 6.71 18.01 11.15
C ASP A 43 8.07 18.23 11.89
N GLU A 44 8.27 17.56 13.03
CA GLU A 44 9.60 17.45 13.63
C GLU A 44 10.37 16.37 12.88
N GLU A 45 11.40 16.79 12.15
CA GLU A 45 12.30 16.07 11.24
C GLU A 45 13.10 14.91 11.89
N ALA A 46 12.56 14.24 12.90
CA ALA A 46 12.98 12.90 13.25
C ALA A 46 12.55 11.96 12.10
N GLU A 47 13.49 11.20 11.54
CA GLU A 47 13.18 10.16 10.56
C GLU A 47 12.14 9.21 11.17
N LEU A 48 10.86 9.42 10.84
CA LEU A 48 9.76 8.63 11.36
C LEU A 48 9.84 7.23 10.73
N VAL A 49 10.55 6.33 11.41
CA VAL A 49 10.66 4.93 11.00
C VAL A 49 9.40 4.19 11.42
N ASP A 50 8.63 3.70 10.44
CA ASP A 50 7.50 2.80 10.69
C ASP A 50 8.00 1.49 11.32
N PRO A 51 7.67 1.19 12.60
CA PRO A 51 8.09 -0.04 13.25
C PRO A 51 7.62 -1.30 12.52
N GLN A 52 6.50 -1.22 11.79
CA GLN A 52 5.99 -2.33 11.00
C GLN A 52 6.94 -2.69 9.86
N LYS A 53 7.53 -1.71 9.19
CA LYS A 53 8.46 -1.94 8.08
C LYS A 53 9.71 -2.69 8.56
N VAL A 54 10.31 -2.22 9.65
CA VAL A 54 11.50 -2.85 10.26
C VAL A 54 11.20 -4.29 10.67
N LEU A 55 10.05 -4.54 11.30
CA LEU A 55 9.66 -5.88 11.70
C LEU A 55 9.37 -6.79 10.51
N ARG A 56 8.74 -6.29 9.43
CA ARG A 56 8.50 -7.06 8.22
C ARG A 56 9.81 -7.49 7.54
N GLU A 57 10.80 -6.62 7.48
CA GLU A 57 12.13 -6.95 6.93
C GLU A 57 12.79 -8.07 7.74
N SER A 58 12.84 -7.94 9.06
CA SER A 58 13.38 -8.98 9.95
C SER A 58 12.60 -10.31 9.87
N CYS A 59 11.26 -10.24 9.82
CA CYS A 59 10.40 -11.42 9.73
C CYS A 59 10.50 -12.13 8.37
N ALA A 60 10.74 -11.39 7.29
CA ALA A 60 10.92 -11.95 5.94
C ALA A 60 12.17 -12.84 5.84
N GLU A 61 13.22 -12.54 6.60
CA GLU A 61 14.47 -13.30 6.63
C GLU A 61 14.36 -14.64 7.39
N LYS A 62 13.25 -14.89 8.12
CA LYS A 62 13.08 -16.14 8.85
C LYS A 62 13.02 -17.35 7.90
N PRO A 63 13.65 -18.49 8.24
CA PRO A 63 13.75 -19.64 7.32
C PRO A 63 12.40 -20.17 6.80
N ASN A 64 11.35 -20.13 7.63
CA ASN A 64 10.00 -20.52 7.25
C ASN A 64 9.40 -19.57 6.21
N CYS A 65 9.59 -18.25 6.37
CA CYS A 65 9.05 -17.26 5.44
C CYS A 65 9.88 -17.16 4.15
N VAL A 66 11.20 -17.39 4.22
CA VAL A 66 12.07 -17.49 3.03
C VAL A 66 11.61 -18.63 2.11
N LYS A 67 11.18 -19.78 2.65
CA LYS A 67 10.64 -20.88 1.83
C LYS A 67 9.40 -20.44 1.03
N PHE A 68 8.48 -19.70 1.66
CA PHE A 68 7.28 -19.20 0.98
C PHE A 68 7.63 -18.10 -0.02
N HIS A 69 8.57 -17.21 0.32
CA HIS A 69 9.10 -16.22 -0.61
C HIS A 69 9.68 -16.87 -1.87
N THR A 70 10.47 -17.94 -1.74
CA THR A 70 11.01 -18.68 -2.89
C THR A 70 9.91 -19.28 -3.77
N ARG A 71 8.83 -19.81 -3.19
CA ARG A 71 7.67 -20.30 -3.96
C ARG A 71 6.99 -19.17 -4.73
N LEU A 72 6.77 -18.02 -4.07
CA LEU A 72 6.21 -16.82 -4.69
C LEU A 72 7.06 -16.33 -5.85
N THR A 73 8.38 -16.21 -5.68
CA THR A 73 9.30 -15.82 -6.75
C THR A 73 9.25 -16.82 -7.92
N THR A 74 9.26 -18.12 -7.63
CA THR A 74 9.15 -19.16 -8.66
C THR A 74 7.85 -19.06 -9.45
N CYS A 75 6.72 -18.76 -8.79
CA CYS A 75 5.46 -18.51 -9.47
C CYS A 75 5.53 -17.25 -10.34
N ASN A 76 6.06 -16.15 -9.80
CA ASN A 76 6.18 -14.89 -10.54
C ASN A 76 7.03 -15.06 -11.81
N ASP A 77 8.15 -15.78 -11.73
CA ASP A 77 9.00 -16.07 -12.89
C ASP A 77 8.24 -16.88 -13.95
N ARG A 78 7.45 -17.88 -13.52
CA ARG A 78 6.61 -18.68 -14.41
C ARG A 78 5.52 -17.84 -15.08
N VAL A 79 4.78 -17.04 -14.33
CA VAL A 79 3.69 -16.19 -14.87
C VAL A 79 4.26 -15.13 -15.81
N ASN A 80 5.35 -14.46 -15.45
CA ASN A 80 5.98 -13.43 -16.28
C ASN A 80 6.62 -13.99 -17.56
N SER A 81 7.00 -15.28 -17.58
CA SER A 81 7.55 -15.93 -18.78
C SER A 81 6.49 -16.23 -19.85
N ARG A 82 5.20 -16.24 -19.49
CA ARG A 82 4.10 -16.62 -20.39
C ARG A 82 3.51 -15.39 -21.09
N LYS A 83 3.24 -15.51 -22.39
CA LYS A 83 2.62 -14.43 -23.18
C LYS A 83 1.11 -14.29 -22.94
N ALA A 84 0.45 -15.39 -22.59
CA ALA A 84 -0.96 -15.44 -22.23
C ALA A 84 -1.18 -16.58 -21.23
N THR A 85 -1.62 -16.26 -20.01
CA THR A 85 -1.90 -17.22 -18.94
C THR A 85 -3.00 -16.66 -18.05
N GLU A 86 -3.87 -17.54 -17.54
CA GLU A 86 -4.87 -17.20 -16.50
C GLU A 86 -4.36 -17.50 -15.08
N GLU A 87 -3.14 -18.03 -14.99
CA GLU A 87 -2.48 -18.34 -13.73
C GLU A 87 -2.19 -17.06 -12.93
N THR A 88 -2.42 -17.12 -11.61
CA THR A 88 -2.10 -16.04 -10.66
C THR A 88 -1.30 -16.59 -9.50
N CYS A 89 -0.40 -15.78 -8.92
CA CYS A 89 0.43 -16.16 -7.77
C CYS A 89 -0.18 -15.75 -6.43
N LEU A 90 -1.52 -15.65 -6.37
CA LEU A 90 -2.22 -15.17 -5.17
C LEU A 90 -2.11 -16.15 -4.01
N GLU A 91 -2.14 -17.46 -4.27
CA GLU A 91 -1.96 -18.49 -3.25
C GLU A 91 -0.59 -18.34 -2.56
N GLU A 92 0.50 -18.29 -3.34
CA GLU A 92 1.85 -18.14 -2.79
C GLU A 92 2.06 -16.79 -2.10
N LEU A 93 1.38 -15.75 -2.58
CA LEU A 93 1.40 -14.44 -1.93
C LEU A 93 0.74 -14.49 -0.54
N ILE A 94 -0.43 -15.11 -0.44
CA ILE A 94 -1.15 -15.25 0.84
C ILE A 94 -0.33 -16.11 1.81
N ASP A 95 0.27 -17.20 1.35
CA ASP A 95 1.17 -18.04 2.16
C ASP A 95 2.33 -17.22 2.74
N TYR A 96 3.01 -16.43 1.89
CA TYR A 96 4.14 -15.60 2.30
C TYR A 96 3.72 -14.50 3.28
N VAL A 97 2.67 -13.74 2.95
CA VAL A 97 2.16 -12.65 3.79
C VAL A 97 1.68 -13.20 5.13
N SER A 98 0.95 -14.32 5.14
CA SER A 98 0.50 -14.96 6.38
C SER A 98 1.67 -15.35 7.28
N CYS A 99 2.78 -15.84 6.72
CA CYS A 99 3.98 -16.16 7.49
C CYS A 99 4.60 -14.91 8.14
N VAL A 100 4.79 -13.86 7.34
CA VAL A 100 5.39 -12.61 7.79
C VAL A 100 4.51 -11.92 8.84
N ASP A 101 3.21 -11.78 8.58
CA ASP A 101 2.29 -11.11 9.51
C ASP A 101 2.10 -11.90 10.81
N HIS A 102 2.15 -13.25 10.77
CA HIS A 102 2.16 -14.05 12.00
C HIS A 102 3.36 -13.72 12.87
N CYS A 103 4.55 -13.61 12.25
CA CYS A 103 5.76 -13.18 12.94
C CYS A 103 5.67 -11.74 13.49
N VAL A 104 5.24 -10.79 12.67
CA VAL A 104 5.16 -9.36 13.02
C VAL A 104 4.16 -9.12 14.16
N SER A 105 3.06 -9.90 14.21
CA SER A 105 1.99 -9.73 15.20
C SER A 105 2.43 -9.84 16.65
N HIS A 106 3.54 -10.56 16.92
CA HIS A 106 4.07 -10.74 18.26
C HIS A 106 4.65 -9.45 18.85
N ASP A 107 5.29 -8.62 18.03
CA ASP A 107 6.06 -7.47 18.49
C ASP A 107 5.45 -6.12 18.09
N LEU A 108 4.69 -6.07 16.99
CA LEU A 108 4.23 -4.81 16.40
C LEU A 108 3.41 -3.96 17.37
N PHE A 109 2.41 -4.54 18.03
CA PHE A 109 1.53 -3.80 18.93
C PHE A 109 2.23 -3.28 20.19
N SER A 110 3.40 -3.84 20.54
CA SER A 110 4.23 -3.28 21.64
C SER A 110 4.94 -1.98 21.26
N LYS A 111 5.04 -1.69 19.95
CA LYS A 111 5.76 -0.53 19.39
C LYS A 111 4.82 0.61 18.98
N LEU A 112 3.52 0.33 18.89
CA LEU A 112 2.49 1.31 18.55
C LEU A 112 1.94 1.96 19.83
N LYS A 113 1.71 3.28 19.80
CA LYS A 113 1.14 4.08 20.89
C LYS A 113 -0.32 4.39 20.63
#